data_AF-A0A1J5PU86-F1
#
_entry.id   AF-A0A1J5PU86-F1
#
_cell.length_a   1.000
_cell.length_b   1.000
_cell.length_c   1.000
_cell.angle_alpha   90.00
_cell.angle_beta   90.00
_cell.angle_gamma   90.00
#
_symmetry.space_group_name_H-M   'P 1'
#
loop_
_entity.id
_entity.type
_entity.pdbx_description
1 polymer ?
#
loop_
_entity_poly.entity_id
_entity_poly.type
_entity_poly.pdbx_seq_one_letter_code
_entity_poly.pdbx_strand_id
1 'polypeptide(L)'
;MEPFPVDIDPKQIVRWVIAEHRLSPSSLKTMARRTTEVRQIPSRADLHLGDEEREDLSEVATVATLEITPAHPSDGWRMIITVEDEIGPRGPGRSAKVEGDEQIDLETFNSLFIRPERGTATAVAQADDAAADARLSSLLASIETNRHGPGVRKT
;
A
#
# COMPACT_ATOMS: atom_id res chain seq x y z
N MET A 1 -20.41 -4.68 5.14
CA MET A 1 -20.59 -3.87 3.91
C MET A 1 -19.55 -4.29 2.88
N GLU A 2 -19.73 -3.96 1.60
CA GLU A 2 -18.70 -4.20 0.59
C GLU A 2 -17.56 -3.16 0.71
N PRO A 3 -16.31 -3.53 0.38
CA PRO A 3 -15.20 -2.58 0.36
C PRO A 3 -15.39 -1.50 -0.70
N PHE A 4 -14.96 -0.28 -0.40
CA PHE A 4 -15.07 0.88 -1.28
C PHE A 4 -13.73 1.61 -1.46
N PRO A 5 -13.48 2.22 -2.63
CA PRO A 5 -12.26 2.99 -2.86
C PRO A 5 -12.26 4.27 -2.03
N VAL A 6 -11.10 4.63 -1.50
CA VAL A 6 -10.89 5.88 -0.77
C VAL A 6 -10.30 6.91 -1.72
N ASP A 7 -11.03 8.00 -1.96
CA ASP A 7 -10.59 9.11 -2.83
C ASP A 7 -9.70 10.11 -2.07
N ILE A 8 -8.67 9.59 -1.41
CA ILE A 8 -7.62 10.37 -0.76
C ILE A 8 -6.29 9.78 -1.21
N ASP A 9 -5.36 10.65 -1.61
CA ASP A 9 -4.01 10.25 -1.97
C ASP A 9 -3.40 9.35 -0.85
N PRO A 10 -3.00 8.10 -1.16
CA PRO A 10 -2.51 7.18 -0.14
C PRO A 10 -1.29 7.70 0.62
N LYS A 11 -0.48 8.55 -0.01
CA LYS A 11 0.65 9.21 0.64
C LYS A 11 0.19 10.20 1.72
N GLN A 12 -0.89 10.95 1.49
CA GLN A 12 -1.52 11.77 2.52
C GLN A 12 -2.02 10.92 3.69
N ILE A 13 -2.70 9.80 3.41
CA ILE A 13 -3.19 8.87 4.44
C ILE A 13 -2.03 8.37 5.31
N VAL A 14 -0.97 7.82 4.71
CA VAL A 14 0.17 7.27 5.45
C VAL A 14 0.86 8.32 6.30
N ARG A 15 1.08 9.53 5.77
CA ARG A 15 1.69 10.63 6.52
C ARG A 15 0.84 11.05 7.71
N TRP A 16 -0.48 11.12 7.54
CA TRP A 16 -1.41 11.44 8.61
C TRP A 16 -1.37 10.37 9.70
N VAL A 17 -1.39 9.08 9.32
CA VAL A 17 -1.31 7.96 10.27
C VAL A 17 0.00 7.95 11.05
N ILE A 18 1.13 8.27 10.42
CA ILE A 18 2.42 8.46 11.11
C ILE A 18 2.32 9.61 12.14
N ALA A 19 1.66 10.71 11.79
CA ALA A 19 1.46 11.82 12.72
C ALA A 19 0.56 11.44 13.90
N GLU A 20 -0.52 10.71 13.65
CA GLU A 20 -1.44 10.22 14.70
C GLU A 20 -0.73 9.24 15.65
N HIS A 21 0.13 8.33 15.14
CA HIS A 21 0.93 7.43 15.98
C HIS A 21 1.92 8.15 16.91
N ARG A 22 2.28 9.41 16.60
CA ARG A 22 3.15 10.22 17.48
C ARG A 22 2.37 10.86 18.63
N LEU A 23 1.04 10.88 18.57
CA LEU A 23 0.17 11.29 19.67
C LEU A 23 -0.10 10.07 20.56
N SER A 24 0.20 10.19 21.84
CA SER A 24 0.00 9.10 22.81
C SER A 24 -1.24 9.35 23.67
N PRO A 25 -2.20 8.41 23.74
CA PRO A 25 -2.27 7.12 23.04
C PRO A 25 -2.76 7.26 21.59
N SER A 26 -2.23 6.43 20.68
CA SER A 26 -2.72 6.34 19.29
C SER A 26 -4.15 5.78 19.26
N SER A 27 -5.01 6.39 18.45
CA SER A 27 -6.35 5.89 18.17
C SER A 27 -6.37 4.73 17.16
N LEU A 28 -5.22 4.42 16.54
CA LEU A 28 -5.08 3.49 15.43
C LEU A 28 -4.07 2.37 15.70
N LYS A 29 -4.32 1.23 15.05
CA LYS A 29 -3.40 0.10 14.89
C LYS A 29 -3.02 -0.03 13.42
N THR A 30 -1.77 -0.41 13.17
CA THR A 30 -1.24 -0.60 11.82
C THR A 30 -0.48 -1.90 11.70
N MET A 31 -0.60 -2.54 10.53
CA MET A 31 0.19 -3.71 10.15
C MET A 31 0.62 -3.55 8.70
N ALA A 32 1.93 -3.39 8.46
CA ALA A 32 2.48 -3.33 7.12
C ALA A 32 3.16 -4.64 6.74
N ARG A 33 3.00 -5.04 5.48
CA ARG A 33 3.56 -6.26 4.90
C ARG A 33 4.11 -5.97 3.51
N ARG A 34 5.12 -6.72 3.09
CA ARG A 34 5.60 -6.74 1.71
C ARG A 34 5.71 -8.17 1.21
N THR A 35 5.43 -8.34 -0.08
CA THR A 35 5.56 -9.61 -0.79
C THR A 35 6.23 -9.35 -2.13
N THR A 36 7.17 -10.21 -2.52
CA THR A 36 7.78 -10.16 -3.85
C THR A 36 7.20 -11.27 -4.69
N GLU A 37 6.49 -10.91 -5.76
CA GLU A 37 5.88 -11.84 -6.71
C GLU A 37 6.67 -11.84 -8.01
N VAL A 38 6.95 -13.03 -8.56
CA VAL A 38 7.45 -13.18 -9.92
C VAL A 38 6.25 -13.42 -10.83
N ARG A 39 5.89 -12.44 -11.65
CA ARG A 39 4.83 -12.54 -12.63
C ARG A 39 5.45 -12.94 -13.97
N GLN A 40 4.91 -13.97 -14.62
CA GLN A 40 5.32 -14.30 -15.99
C GLN A 40 4.75 -13.23 -16.92
N ILE A 41 5.60 -12.62 -17.74
CA ILE A 41 5.13 -11.72 -18.79
C ILE A 41 4.52 -12.63 -19.86
N PRO A 42 3.22 -12.48 -20.21
CA PRO A 42 2.65 -13.25 -21.30
C PRO A 42 3.46 -12.94 -22.56
N SER A 43 3.95 -13.99 -23.21
CA SER A 43 4.68 -13.90 -24.47
C SER A 43 3.82 -13.13 -25.48
N ARG A 44 4.28 -11.93 -25.82
CA ARG A 44 3.59 -10.99 -26.72
C ARG A 44 3.45 -11.66 -28.10
N ALA A 45 2.32 -12.32 -28.35
CA ALA A 45 2.05 -13.05 -29.59
C ALA A 45 1.82 -12.14 -30.82
N ASP A 46 1.98 -10.82 -30.68
CA ASP A 46 1.66 -9.83 -31.73
C ASP A 46 2.86 -8.98 -32.20
N LEU A 47 4.09 -9.44 -32.01
CA LEU A 47 5.25 -8.86 -32.69
C LEU A 47 6.03 -9.97 -33.40
N HIS A 48 5.90 -10.02 -34.73
CA HIS A 48 6.71 -10.82 -35.65
C HIS A 48 8.21 -10.47 -35.44
N LEU A 49 8.86 -11.15 -34.50
CA LEU A 49 10.31 -11.15 -34.33
C LEU A 49 10.79 -12.60 -34.45
N GLY A 50 11.83 -12.80 -35.26
CA GLY A 50 12.34 -14.09 -35.70
C GLY A 50 12.69 -15.04 -34.55
N ASP A 51 12.54 -16.33 -34.83
CA ASP A 51 12.42 -17.46 -33.88
C ASP A 51 13.65 -17.80 -33.01
N GLU A 52 14.68 -16.96 -32.86
CA GLU A 52 15.94 -17.39 -32.22
C GLU A 52 16.31 -16.73 -30.87
N GLU A 53 15.55 -15.75 -30.35
CA GLU A 53 15.81 -15.17 -29.01
C GLU A 53 14.51 -14.98 -28.22
N ARG A 54 13.72 -16.04 -28.05
CA ARG A 54 12.60 -16.07 -27.08
C ARG A 54 13.16 -16.19 -25.67
N GLU A 55 13.73 -15.12 -25.14
CA GLU A 55 14.10 -15.03 -23.73
C GLU A 55 12.83 -15.02 -22.87
N ASP A 56 12.69 -15.98 -21.94
CA ASP A 56 11.63 -16.03 -20.93
C ASP A 56 11.72 -14.79 -20.00
N LEU A 57 11.18 -13.67 -20.45
CA LEU A 57 11.11 -12.45 -19.65
C LEU A 57 10.13 -12.68 -18.49
N SER A 58 10.64 -12.59 -17.26
CA SER A 58 9.83 -12.55 -16.05
C SER A 58 9.87 -11.15 -15.45
N GLU A 59 8.71 -10.68 -15.00
CA GLU A 59 8.58 -9.42 -14.27
C GLU A 59 8.56 -9.72 -12.78
N VAL A 60 9.25 -8.90 -11.99
CA VAL A 60 9.21 -9.01 -10.53
C VAL A 60 8.40 -7.83 -10.01
N ALA A 61 7.20 -8.10 -9.53
CA ALA A 61 6.38 -7.09 -8.87
C ALA A 61 6.58 -7.20 -7.36
N THR A 62 6.81 -6.08 -6.68
CA THR A 62 6.72 -6.02 -5.22
C THR A 62 5.36 -5.44 -4.87
N VAL A 63 4.58 -6.19 -4.08
CA VAL A 63 3.30 -5.73 -3.54
C VAL A 63 3.52 -5.44 -2.06
N ALA A 64 3.26 -4.20 -1.64
CA ALA A 64 3.25 -3.82 -0.25
C ALA A 64 1.83 -3.51 0.19
N THR A 65 1.43 -4.01 1.36
CA THR A 65 0.12 -3.72 1.95
C THR A 65 0.29 -3.09 3.32
N LEU A 66 -0.52 -2.08 3.61
CA LEU A 66 -0.64 -1.49 4.93
C LEU A 66 -2.11 -1.57 5.35
N GLU A 67 -2.35 -2.37 6.38
CA GLU A 67 -3.65 -2.45 7.04
C GLU A 67 -3.70 -1.44 8.20
N ILE A 68 -4.79 -0.67 8.26
CA ILE A 68 -5.08 0.32 9.28
C ILE A 68 -6.43 -0.06 9.90
N THR A 69 -6.43 -0.20 11.22
CA THR A 69 -7.62 -0.56 12.01
C THR A 69 -7.76 0.36 13.22
N PRO A 70 -8.97 0.50 13.77
CA PRO A 70 -9.17 1.23 15.01
C PRO A 70 -8.49 0.50 16.17
N ALA A 71 -8.07 1.27 17.19
CA ALA A 71 -7.52 0.69 18.42
C ALA A 71 -8.51 -0.27 19.09
N HIS A 72 -9.81 0.05 19.05
CA HIS A 72 -10.89 -0.78 19.59
C HIS A 72 -11.57 -1.56 18.46
N PRO A 73 -11.53 -2.92 18.48
CA PRO A 73 -12.15 -3.74 17.43
C PRO A 73 -13.65 -3.51 17.23
N SER A 74 -14.35 -3.06 18.28
CA SER A 74 -15.77 -2.70 18.23
C SER A 74 -16.08 -1.55 17.29
N ASP A 75 -15.08 -0.77 16.88
CA ASP A 75 -15.26 0.33 15.95
C ASP A 75 -15.47 -0.17 14.51
N GLY A 76 -15.14 -1.44 14.22
CA GLY A 76 -15.71 -2.21 13.09
C GLY A 76 -15.34 -1.74 11.69
N TRP A 77 -14.21 -1.08 11.50
CA TRP A 77 -13.75 -0.66 10.18
C TRP A 77 -12.28 -1.06 9.94
N ARG A 78 -11.92 -1.17 8.66
CA ARG A 78 -10.53 -1.38 8.22
C ARG A 78 -10.26 -0.60 6.95
N MET A 79 -9.03 -0.13 6.80
CA MET A 79 -8.54 0.49 5.57
C MET A 79 -7.25 -0.20 5.15
N ILE A 80 -7.13 -0.52 3.88
CA ILE A 80 -5.97 -1.18 3.28
C ILE A 80 -5.41 -0.26 2.21
N ILE A 81 -4.12 0.03 2.32
CA ILE A 81 -3.34 0.67 1.28
C ILE A 81 -2.51 -0.40 0.60
N THR A 82 -2.62 -0.52 -0.71
CA THR A 82 -1.81 -1.42 -1.53
C THR A 82 -0.91 -0.59 -2.42
N VAL A 83 0.38 -0.91 -2.44
CA VAL A 83 1.34 -0.33 -3.37
C VAL A 83 1.90 -1.46 -4.23
N GLU A 84 1.66 -1.37 -5.53
CA GLU A 84 2.28 -2.26 -6.52
C GLU A 84 3.46 -1.53 -7.16
N ASP A 85 4.67 -2.08 -6.99
CA ASP A 85 5.92 -1.53 -7.49
C ASP A 85 6.56 -2.54 -8.46
N GLU A 86 6.47 -2.24 -9.75
CA GLU A 86 7.05 -3.05 -10.82
C GLU A 86 8.57 -2.83 -10.86
N ILE A 87 9.34 -3.87 -10.56
CA ILE A 87 10.76 -3.91 -10.85
C ILE A 87 10.87 -4.57 -12.21
N GLY A 88 11.14 -3.77 -13.25
CA GLY A 88 11.13 -4.18 -14.67
C GLY A 88 11.88 -5.47 -15.04
N PRO A 89 11.80 -5.89 -16.32
CA PRO A 89 12.15 -7.24 -16.75
C PRO A 89 13.57 -7.65 -16.34
N ARG A 90 13.71 -8.83 -15.73
CA ARG A 90 15.01 -9.42 -15.39
C ARG A 90 15.32 -10.58 -16.33
N GLY A 91 16.55 -10.60 -16.85
CA GLY A 91 17.05 -11.67 -17.72
C GLY A 91 17.21 -13.02 -17.00
N PRO A 92 17.26 -14.13 -17.76
CA PRO A 92 17.32 -15.48 -17.21
C PRO A 92 18.60 -15.70 -16.40
N GLY A 93 18.47 -16.24 -15.18
CA GLY A 93 19.60 -16.66 -14.33
C GLY A 93 19.68 -16.04 -12.95
N ARG A 94 18.88 -14.99 -12.65
CA ARG A 94 18.64 -14.57 -11.26
C ARG A 94 17.42 -15.32 -10.74
N SER A 95 17.65 -16.43 -10.04
CA SER A 95 16.62 -17.04 -9.21
C SER A 95 16.16 -16.00 -8.19
N ALA A 96 15.00 -15.38 -8.44
CA ALA A 96 14.33 -14.57 -7.45
C ALA A 96 13.99 -15.52 -6.31
N LYS A 97 14.72 -15.39 -5.19
CA LYS A 97 14.24 -15.93 -3.93
C LYS A 97 12.89 -15.25 -3.70
N VAL A 98 11.80 -16.00 -3.84
CA VAL A 98 10.47 -15.56 -3.43
C VAL A 98 10.56 -15.39 -1.93
N GLU A 99 10.93 -14.19 -1.49
CA GLU A 99 10.88 -13.83 -0.08
C GLU A 99 9.40 -13.68 0.24
N GLY A 100 8.92 -14.59 1.10
CA GLY A 100 7.52 -14.65 1.51
C GLY A 100 7.06 -13.39 2.23
N ASP A 101 5.79 -13.38 2.62
CA ASP A 101 5.14 -12.29 3.35
C ASP A 101 6.01 -11.82 4.54
N GLU A 102 6.61 -10.64 4.42
CA GLU A 102 7.46 -10.03 5.44
C GLU A 102 6.72 -8.86 6.08
N GLN A 103 6.49 -8.96 7.39
CA GLN A 103 5.96 -7.85 8.17
C GLN A 103 7.05 -6.79 8.36
N ILE A 104 6.71 -5.53 8.04
CA ILE A 104 7.57 -4.37 8.20
C ILE A 104 6.87 -3.33 9.10
N ASP A 105 7.63 -2.39 9.66
CA ASP A 105 7.04 -1.28 10.41
C ASP A 105 6.52 -0.17 9.47
N LEU A 106 5.68 0.71 10.04
CA LEU A 106 5.02 1.80 9.31
C LEU A 106 6.01 2.82 8.72
N GLU A 107 7.12 3.14 9.41
CA GLU A 107 8.09 4.11 8.90
C GLU A 107 8.90 3.50 7.74
N THR A 108 9.24 2.21 7.83
CA THR A 108 9.84 1.44 6.73
C THR A 108 8.89 1.38 5.53
N PHE A 109 7.60 1.09 5.73
CA PHE A 109 6.60 1.10 4.66
C PHE A 109 6.55 2.46 3.93
N ASN A 110 6.46 3.56 4.69
CA ASN A 110 6.44 4.91 4.13
C ASN A 110 7.73 5.24 3.37
N SER A 111 8.90 4.89 3.90
CA SER A 111 10.18 5.18 3.27
C SER A 111 10.41 4.41 1.96
N LEU A 112 9.93 3.17 1.88
CA LEU A 112 10.16 2.30 0.73
C LEU A 112 9.10 2.48 -0.37
N PHE A 113 7.83 2.61 -0.01
CA PHE A 113 6.71 2.49 -0.95
C PHE A 113 5.95 3.79 -1.20
N ILE A 114 6.07 4.78 -0.31
CA ILE A 114 5.35 6.06 -0.43
C ILE A 114 6.29 7.13 -0.98
N ARG A 115 6.76 6.94 -2.23
CA ARG A 115 7.64 7.87 -2.94
C ARG A 115 6.92 8.48 -4.15
N PRO A 116 7.17 9.77 -4.47
CA PRO A 116 6.72 10.29 -5.76
C PRO A 116 7.39 9.47 -6.86
N GLU A 117 6.61 9.05 -7.86
CA GLU A 117 7.07 8.41 -9.11
C GLU A 117 7.39 6.91 -9.06
N ARG A 118 7.11 6.19 -7.97
CA ARG A 118 7.35 4.73 -7.90
C ARG A 118 6.13 3.96 -7.45
N GLY A 119 5.67 3.06 -8.32
CA GLY A 119 4.54 2.17 -8.07
C GLY A 119 3.17 2.87 -8.13
N THR A 120 2.12 2.06 -8.17
CA THR A 120 0.73 2.51 -8.08
C THR A 120 0.22 2.23 -6.68
N ALA A 121 -0.12 3.29 -5.94
CA ALA A 121 -0.72 3.18 -4.62
C ALA A 121 -2.24 3.33 -4.71
N THR A 122 -2.98 2.41 -4.11
CA THR A 122 -4.44 2.45 -4.00
C THR A 122 -4.87 2.27 -2.54
N ALA A 123 -6.00 2.88 -2.17
CA ALA A 123 -6.57 2.76 -0.84
C ALA A 123 -8.02 2.28 -0.94
N VAL A 124 -8.36 1.26 -0.15
CA VAL A 124 -9.70 0.68 -0.06
C VAL A 124 -10.08 0.58 1.41
N ALA A 125 -11.32 0.93 1.74
CA ALA A 125 -11.82 0.81 3.09
C ALA A 125 -13.08 -0.04 3.16
N GLN A 126 -13.36 -0.55 4.34
CA GLN A 126 -14.52 -1.39 4.62
C GLN A 126 -15.01 -1.10 6.04
N ALA A 127 -16.33 -1.04 6.17
CA ALA A 127 -17.03 -0.95 7.44
C ALA A 127 -17.95 -2.16 7.62
N ASP A 128 -18.10 -2.59 8.87
CA ASP A 128 -18.95 -3.72 9.24
C ASP A 128 -20.42 -3.30 9.28
N ASP A 129 -20.71 -2.11 9.81
CA ASP A 129 -22.03 -1.52 9.97
C ASP A 129 -22.06 0.01 9.74
N ALA A 130 -23.24 0.61 9.81
CA ALA A 130 -23.43 2.05 9.59
C ALA A 130 -22.73 2.94 10.65
N ALA A 131 -22.54 2.44 11.87
CA ALA A 131 -21.84 3.19 12.90
C ALA A 131 -20.32 3.19 12.64
N ALA A 132 -19.79 2.08 12.16
CA ALA A 132 -18.41 1.95 11.71
C ALA A 132 -18.14 2.85 10.50
N ASP A 133 -19.08 2.88 9.55
CA ASP A 133 -19.00 3.76 8.38
C ASP A 133 -18.96 5.25 8.76
N ALA A 134 -19.79 5.68 9.72
CA ALA A 134 -19.77 7.05 10.22
C ALA A 134 -18.45 7.41 10.91
N ARG A 135 -17.87 6.49 11.70
CA ARG A 135 -16.55 6.67 12.33
C ARG A 135 -15.43 6.77 11.29
N LEU A 136 -15.44 5.87 10.31
CA LEU A 136 -14.47 5.87 9.20
C LEU A 136 -14.59 7.14 8.36
N SER A 137 -15.81 7.58 8.04
CA SER A 137 -16.04 8.83 7.31
C SER A 137 -15.49 10.06 8.05
N SER A 138 -15.67 10.12 9.37
CA SER A 138 -15.09 11.16 10.22
C SER A 138 -13.55 11.16 10.22
N LEU A 139 -12.94 9.96 10.22
CA LEU A 139 -11.50 9.80 10.06
C LEU A 139 -11.03 10.30 8.69
N LEU A 140 -11.70 9.89 7.60
CA LEU A 140 -11.35 10.31 6.24
C LEU A 140 -11.42 11.85 6.10
N ALA A 141 -12.45 12.49 6.64
CA ALA A 141 -12.54 13.95 6.67
C ALA A 141 -11.39 14.59 7.48
N SER A 142 -10.97 13.96 8.58
CA SER A 142 -9.82 14.43 9.38
C SER A 142 -8.47 14.30 8.65
N ILE A 143 -8.36 13.28 7.79
CA ILE A 143 -7.20 13.06 6.91
C ILE A 143 -7.21 14.09 5.79
N GLU A 144 -8.34 14.27 5.11
CA GLU A 144 -8.52 15.20 3.99
C GLU A 144 -8.21 16.63 4.39
N THR A 145 -8.75 17.07 5.54
CA THR A 145 -8.49 18.39 6.10
C THR A 145 -7.08 18.55 6.67
N ASN A 146 -6.28 17.49 6.67
CA ASN A 146 -4.94 17.40 7.26
C ASN A 146 -4.89 18.05 8.64
N ARG A 147 -5.74 17.58 9.56
CA ARG A 147 -5.88 18.11 10.93
C ARG A 147 -4.55 18.35 11.67
N HIS A 148 -3.52 17.55 11.37
CA HIS A 148 -2.19 17.68 12.00
C HIS A 148 -1.31 18.80 11.40
N GLY A 149 -1.78 19.50 10.37
CA GLY A 149 -1.06 20.55 9.63
C GLY A 149 0.00 19.99 8.66
N PRO A 150 0.54 20.82 7.75
CA PRO A 150 1.72 20.44 6.98
C PRO A 150 2.88 20.33 7.97
N GLY A 151 3.22 19.09 8.33
CA GLY A 151 4.13 18.68 9.40
C GLY A 151 5.04 19.78 9.97
N VAL A 152 4.97 19.98 11.28
CA VAL A 152 5.89 20.81 12.06
C VAL A 152 7.31 20.63 11.53
N ARG A 153 7.79 21.60 10.77
CA ARG A 153 9.21 21.80 10.52
C ARG A 153 9.81 22.05 11.90
N LYS A 154 10.55 21.08 12.44
CA LYS A 154 11.50 21.38 13.49
C LYS A 154 12.57 22.30 12.86
N THR A 155 12.44 23.60 13.12
CA THR A 155 13.57 24.56 13.10
C THR A 155 14.62 24.14 14.12
#